data_AF-A0A958LIJ5-F1
#
_entry.id   AF-A0A958LIJ5-F1
#
_cell.length_a   1.000
_cell.length_b   1.000
_cell.length_c   1.000
_cell.angle_alpha   90.00
_cell.angle_beta   90.00
_cell.angle_gamma   90.00
#
_symmetry.space_group_name_H-M   'P 1'
#
loop_
_entity.id
_entity.type
_entity.pdbx_description
1 polymer ?
#
loop_
_entity_poly.entity_id
_entity_poly.type
_entity_poly.pdbx_seq_one_letter_code
_entity_poly.pdbx_strand_id
1 'polypeptide(L)' 'MGKDDLESQGGFVGEDRLKVESLEALVEELIKENPAEDSVRAKMKENGIPYCSDPIARINLVLRALHFEENFEDKKGSK' A
#
# COMPACT_ATOMS: atom_id res chain seq x y z
N MET A 1 -6.61 -47.99 11.85
CA MET A 1 -5.37 -47.25 11.49
C MET A 1 -5.85 -46.07 10.66
N GLY A 2 -6.11 -44.93 11.32
CA GLY A 2 -5.17 -43.81 11.36
C GLY A 2 -5.36 -42.99 10.06
N LYS A 3 -6.41 -42.17 9.91
CA LYS A 3 -6.56 -40.79 10.37
C LYS A 3 -5.40 -39.90 9.93
N ASP A 4 -5.74 -38.97 9.02
CA ASP A 4 -5.01 -37.73 8.72
C ASP A 4 -3.66 -38.01 8.00
N ASP A 5 -3.28 -37.34 6.91
CA ASP A 5 -3.01 -35.92 6.81
C ASP A 5 -3.31 -35.41 5.39
N LEU A 6 -4.36 -34.61 5.31
CA LEU A 6 -4.57 -33.62 4.27
C LEU A 6 -3.55 -32.50 4.55
N GLU A 7 -2.36 -32.56 3.93
CA GLU A 7 -1.43 -31.42 3.92
C GLU A 7 -2.07 -30.28 3.14
N SER A 8 -2.79 -29.43 3.88
CA SER A 8 -3.28 -28.14 3.48
C SER A 8 -2.08 -27.22 3.23
N GLN A 9 -1.55 -27.21 2.01
CA GLN A 9 -0.67 -26.15 1.54
C GLN A 9 -1.50 -24.89 1.27
N GLY A 10 -1.96 -24.26 2.34
CA GLY A 10 -2.62 -22.96 2.33
C GLY A 10 -1.82 -21.98 3.17
N GLY A 11 -0.83 -21.32 2.57
CA GLY A 11 -0.10 -20.29 3.30
C GLY A 11 1.05 -19.70 2.51
N PHE A 12 0.76 -18.70 1.66
CA PHE A 12 1.59 -17.48 1.52
C PHE A 12 1.07 -16.42 0.51
N VAL A 13 -0.21 -16.38 0.12
CA VAL A 13 -0.66 -15.47 -0.97
C VAL A 13 -1.78 -14.49 -0.57
N GLY A 14 -1.98 -14.27 0.74
CA GLY A 14 -3.09 -13.44 1.23
C GLY A 14 -2.75 -11.97 1.51
N GLU A 15 -1.58 -11.70 2.08
CA GLU A 15 -1.31 -10.40 2.70
C GLU A 15 -0.87 -9.31 1.70
N ASP A 16 -0.11 -9.70 0.67
CA ASP A 16 0.33 -8.77 -0.38
C ASP A 16 -0.81 -8.37 -1.33
N ARG A 17 -1.76 -9.27 -1.57
CA ARG A 17 -2.90 -8.99 -2.46
C ARG A 17 -3.86 -7.97 -1.85
N LEU A 18 -4.13 -8.11 -0.55
CA LEU A 18 -4.95 -7.16 0.21
C LEU A 18 -4.31 -5.76 0.30
N LYS A 19 -2.98 -5.67 0.35
CA LYS A 19 -2.26 -4.39 0.32
C LYS A 19 -2.40 -3.70 -1.03
N VAL A 20 -2.23 -4.42 -2.13
CA VAL A 20 -2.38 -3.85 -3.48
C VAL A 20 -3.81 -3.33 -3.69
N GLU A 21 -4.83 -4.11 -3.35
CA GLU A 21 -6.24 -3.68 -3.44
C GLU A 21 -6.51 -2.43 -2.58
N SER A 22 -5.90 -2.33 -1.40
CA SER A 22 -6.03 -1.16 -0.52
C SER A 22 -5.38 0.10 -1.12
N LEU A 23 -4.21 -0.05 -1.75
CA LEU A 23 -3.48 1.02 -2.41
C LEU A 23 -4.16 1.48 -3.70
N GLU A 24 -4.69 0.56 -4.51
CA GLU A 24 -5.46 0.88 -5.71
C GLU A 24 -6.71 1.71 -5.35
N ALA A 25 -7.48 1.25 -4.35
CA ALA A 25 -8.63 2.00 -3.86
C ALA A 25 -8.26 3.38 -3.28
N LEU A 26 -7.05 3.54 -2.76
CA LEU A 26 -6.53 4.82 -2.29
C LEU A 26 -6.17 5.75 -3.46
N VAL A 27 -5.58 5.24 -4.54
CA VAL A 27 -5.34 6.02 -5.77
C VAL A 27 -6.66 6.48 -6.38
N GLU A 28 -7.65 5.59 -6.49
CA GLU A 28 -8.99 5.92 -6.99
C GLU A 28 -9.66 7.02 -6.17
N GLU A 29 -9.49 7.03 -4.85
CA GLU A 29 -10.00 8.09 -4.00
C GLU A 29 -9.28 9.42 -4.23
N LEU A 30 -7.95 9.40 -4.40
CA LEU A 30 -7.12 10.59 -4.59
C LEU A 30 -7.33 11.31 -5.92
N ILE A 31 -7.77 10.60 -6.97
CA ILE A 31 -8.05 11.21 -8.29
C ILE A 31 -9.45 11.82 -8.41
N LYS A 32 -10.31 11.67 -7.38
CA LYS A 32 -11.64 12.29 -7.36
C LYS A 32 -11.52 13.81 -7.22
N GLU A 33 -12.52 14.52 -7.74
CA GLU A 33 -12.60 15.99 -7.63
C GLU A 33 -12.64 16.47 -6.16
N ASN A 34 -13.23 15.67 -5.27
CA ASN A 34 -13.30 15.95 -3.85
C ASN A 34 -12.98 14.68 -3.04
N PRO A 35 -11.69 14.36 -2.82
CA PRO A 35 -11.28 13.17 -2.09
C PRO A 35 -11.69 13.25 -0.61
N ALA A 36 -12.16 12.14 -0.03
CA ALA A 36 -12.45 12.09 1.39
C ALA A 36 -11.14 12.06 2.20
N GLU A 37 -10.66 13.23 2.65
CA GLU A 37 -9.36 13.36 3.31
C GLU A 37 -9.20 12.48 4.56
N ASP A 38 -10.28 12.28 5.33
CA ASP A 38 -10.28 11.37 6.48
C ASP A 38 -10.01 9.92 6.06
N SER A 39 -10.64 9.47 4.98
CA SER A 39 -10.46 8.13 4.40
C SER A 39 -9.05 7.96 3.83
N VAL A 40 -8.58 8.96 3.08
CA VAL A 40 -7.22 8.99 2.53
C VAL A 40 -6.18 8.91 3.64
N ARG A 41 -6.33 9.70 4.71
CA ARG A 41 -5.37 9.73 5.82
C ARG A 41 -5.37 8.40 6.60
N ALA A 42 -6.54 7.81 6.81
CA ALA A 42 -6.65 6.48 7.44
C ALA A 42 -5.91 5.43 6.60
N LYS A 43 -6.24 5.33 5.31
CA LYS A 43 -5.64 4.34 4.40
C LYS A 43 -4.15 4.54 4.18
N MET A 44 -3.68 5.78 4.07
CA MET A 44 -2.23 6.07 3.99
C MET A 44 -1.52 5.57 5.25
N LYS A 45 -2.09 5.80 6.44
CA LYS A 45 -1.53 5.32 7.71
C LYS A 45 -1.54 3.79 7.80
N GLU A 46 -2.63 3.14 7.39
CA GLU A 46 -2.76 1.68 7.36
C GLU A 46 -1.70 1.03 6.45
N ASN A 47 -1.37 1.68 5.34
CA ASN A 47 -0.33 1.23 4.41
C ASN A 47 1.08 1.75 4.77
N GLY A 48 1.26 2.43 5.91
CA GLY A 48 2.56 2.95 6.36
C GLY A 48 3.10 4.12 5.53
N ILE A 49 2.26 4.77 4.72
CA ILE A 49 2.63 5.88 3.85
C ILE A 49 2.50 7.20 4.62
N PRO A 50 3.53 8.06 4.62
CA PRO A 50 3.42 9.38 5.23
C PRO A 50 2.40 10.25 4.48
N TYR A 51 1.49 10.87 5.24
CA TYR A 51 0.53 11.81 4.68
C TYR A 51 1.23 13.11 4.23
N CYS A 52 0.83 13.65 3.09
CA CYS A 52 1.29 14.94 2.57
C CYS A 52 0.09 15.83 2.22
N SER A 53 0.21 17.15 2.39
CA SER A 53 -0.85 18.08 2.00
C SER A 53 -0.93 18.29 0.48
N ASP A 54 0.20 18.07 -0.22
CA ASP A 54 0.25 18.23 -1.67
C ASP A 54 -0.40 17.01 -2.36
N PRO A 55 -1.42 17.21 -3.22
CA PRO A 55 -2.15 16.12 -3.86
C PRO A 55 -1.28 15.32 -4.84
N ILE A 56 -0.35 15.97 -5.55
CA ILE A 56 0.55 15.31 -6.49
C ILE A 56 1.57 14.46 -5.72
N ALA A 57 2.13 14.99 -4.63
CA ALA A 57 3.03 14.26 -3.75
C ALA A 57 2.34 13.05 -3.11
N ARG A 58 1.07 13.18 -2.67
CA ARG A 58 0.28 12.06 -2.15
C ARG A 58 0.15 10.92 -3.17
N ILE A 59 -0.31 11.23 -4.38
CA ILE A 59 -0.45 10.22 -5.44
C ILE A 59 0.90 9.58 -5.75
N ASN A 60 1.97 10.36 -5.85
CA ASN A 60 3.31 9.80 -6.08
C ASN A 60 3.77 8.87 -4.94
N LEU A 61 3.46 9.18 -3.69
CA LEU A 61 3.79 8.32 -2.56
C LEU A 61 3.00 7.01 -2.59
N VAL A 62 1.71 7.07 -2.94
CA VAL A 62 0.86 5.88 -3.07
C VAL A 62 1.28 5.03 -4.25
N LEU A 63 1.53 5.64 -5.42
CA LEU A 63 2.05 4.94 -6.60
C LEU A 63 3.42 4.33 -6.33
N ARG A 64 4.29 5.01 -5.58
CA ARG A 64 5.56 4.43 -5.13
C ARG A 64 5.32 3.22 -4.24
N ALA A 65 4.43 3.31 -3.26
CA ALA A 65 4.09 2.16 -2.40
C ALA A 65 3.49 0.99 -3.20
N LEU A 66 2.77 1.28 -4.28
CA LEU A 66 2.18 0.29 -5.20
C LEU A 66 3.25 -0.34 -6.11
N HIS A 67 4.28 0.42 -6.49
CA HIS A 67 5.43 -0.03 -7.28
C HIS A 67 6.60 -0.56 -6.43
N PHE A 68 6.56 -0.46 -5.10
CA PHE A 68 7.70 -0.79 -4.25
C PHE A 68 7.76 -2.26 -3.84
N GLU A 69 8.35 -3.01 -4.75
CA GLU A 69 9.54 -3.82 -4.45
C GLU A 69 10.87 -3.07 -4.71
N GLU A 70 10.93 -1.84 -5.28
CA GLU A 70 12.21 -1.27 -5.77
C GLU A 70 12.72 -0.02 -5.04
N ASN A 71 13.30 -0.22 -3.84
CA ASN A 71 14.36 0.57 -3.17
C ASN A 71 14.56 2.08 -3.51
N PHE A 72 14.16 2.99 -2.62
CA PHE A 72 14.52 4.41 -2.64
C PHE A 72 15.45 4.59 -1.46
N GLU A 73 16.72 4.26 -1.68
CA GLU A 73 17.78 4.92 -0.95
C GLU A 73 17.66 6.41 -1.23
N ASP A 74 17.09 7.14 -0.27
CA ASP A 74 17.15 8.58 -0.21
C ASP A 74 18.63 8.96 -0.04
N LYS A 75 19.36 9.04 -1.17
CA LYS A 75 20.69 9.67 -1.18
C LYS A 75 20.48 11.16 -0.98
N LYS A 76 20.24 11.54 0.28
CA LYS A 76 20.59 12.88 0.75
C LYS A 76 22.07 13.07 0.48
N GLY A 77 22.37 14.06 -0.35
CA GLY A 77 23.72 14.55 -0.54
C GLY A 77 24.41 14.72 0.80
N SER A 78 25.53 14.04 0.97
CA SER A 78 26.57 14.47 1.90
C SER A 78 27.74 14.93 1.05
N LYS A 79 28.12 16.17 1.33
CA LYS A 79 29.22 16.94 0.74
C LYS A 79 30.52 16.16 0.63
#